data_AF-A0A103PR11-F1
#
_entry.id   AF-A0A103PR11-F1
#
_cell.length_a   1.000
_cell.length_b   1.000
_cell.length_c   1.000
_cell.angle_alpha   90.00
_cell.angle_beta   90.00
_cell.angle_gamma   90.00
#
_symmetry.space_group_name_H-M   'P 1'
#
loop_
_entity.id
_entity.type
_entity.pdbx_description
1 polymer ?
#
loop_
_entity_poly.entity_id
_entity_poly.type
_entity_poly.pdbx_seq_one_letter_code
_entity_poly.pdbx_strand_id
1 'polypeptide(L)' 'MPHAGLVRRAQFCELIPVADTTLYRMIDEGRFPQPLRVSTRLRLWRVEDIREWLRVGPIEWKRLNPVAAA' A
#
# COMPACT_ATOMS: atom_id res chain seq x y z
N MET A 1 12.45 10.02 3.70
CA MET A 1 11.26 9.88 2.84
C MET A 1 10.79 11.26 2.41
N PRO A 2 10.45 11.49 1.13
CA PRO A 2 9.86 12.75 0.67
C PRO A 2 8.49 13.01 1.34
N HIS A 3 8.08 14.28 1.42
CA HIS A 3 6.93 14.73 2.21
C HIS A 3 5.56 14.37 1.59
N ALA A 4 5.49 14.31 0.25
CA ALA A 4 4.35 13.89 -0.54
C ALA A 4 4.85 13.30 -1.89
N GLY A 5 4.05 12.44 -2.53
CA GLY A 5 4.38 11.85 -3.85
C GLY A 5 4.17 10.34 -3.93
N LEU A 6 4.84 9.70 -4.89
CA LEU A 6 4.74 8.27 -5.16
C LEU A 6 5.98 7.52 -4.68
N VAL A 7 5.77 6.42 -3.97
CA VAL A 7 6.82 5.52 -3.49
C VAL A 7 6.71 4.15 -4.14
N ARG A 8 7.86 3.53 -4.35
CA ARG A 8 7.96 2.13 -4.77
C ARG A 8 8.03 1.23 -3.56
N ARG A 9 7.63 -0.03 -3.74
CA ARG A 9 7.75 -1.10 -2.74
C ARG A 9 9.11 -1.09 -2.04
N ALA A 10 10.20 -1.07 -2.80
CA ALA A 10 11.55 -1.10 -2.26
C ALA A 10 11.84 0.04 -1.25
N GLN A 11 11.17 1.18 -1.35
CA GLN A 11 11.39 2.30 -0.45
C GLN A 11 10.73 2.10 0.92
N PHE A 12 9.52 1.52 0.97
CA PHE A 12 8.81 1.30 2.23
C PHE A 12 8.94 -0.13 2.77
N CYS A 13 9.50 -1.06 1.98
CA CYS A 13 9.75 -2.43 2.42
C CYS A 13 10.72 -2.51 3.61
N GLU A 14 11.61 -1.52 3.77
CA GLU A 14 12.50 -1.45 4.95
C GLU A 14 11.74 -1.04 6.22
N LEU A 15 10.61 -0.35 6.08
CA LEU A 15 9.79 0.11 7.20
C LEU A 15 8.72 -0.92 7.61
N ILE A 16 8.35 -1.81 6.71
CA ILE A 16 7.31 -2.81 6.94
C ILE A 16 7.95 -4.20 6.89
N PRO A 17 8.07 -4.92 8.02
CA PRO A 17 8.67 -6.25 8.07
C PRO A 17 7.68 -7.32 7.56
N VAL A 18 7.20 -7.16 6.33
CA VAL A 18 6.31 -8.12 5.64
C VAL A 18 6.99 -8.68 4.41
N ALA A 19 6.85 -9.97 4.21
CA ALA A 19 7.29 -10.62 2.99
C ALA A 19 6.48 -10.13 1.77
N ASP A 20 7.07 -10.22 0.57
CA ASP A 20 6.42 -9.79 -0.67
C ASP A 20 5.09 -10.49 -0.91
N THR A 21 5.06 -11.79 -0.66
CA THR A 21 3.88 -12.63 -0.79
C THR A 21 2.77 -12.21 0.16
N THR A 22 3.11 -11.88 1.42
CA THR A 22 2.17 -11.37 2.41
C THR A 22 1.62 -10.01 2.00
N LEU A 23 2.48 -9.12 1.48
CA LEU A 23 2.07 -7.80 1.01
C LEU A 23 1.04 -7.92 -0.13
N TYR A 24 1.30 -8.74 -1.14
CA TYR A 24 0.35 -8.92 -2.26
C TYR A 24 -0.95 -9.57 -1.81
N ARG A 25 -0.92 -10.52 -0.87
CA ARG A 25 -2.14 -11.08 -0.27
C ARG A 25 -2.93 -10.02 0.47
N MET A 26 -2.28 -9.16 1.24
CA MET A 26 -2.95 -8.05 1.94
C MET A 26 -3.56 -7.04 0.97
N ILE A 27 -2.90 -6.76 -0.17
CA ILE A 27 -3.44 -5.92 -1.23
C ILE A 27 -4.72 -6.55 -1.82
N ASP A 28 -4.67 -7.84 -2.15
CA ASP A 28 -5.81 -8.61 -2.68
C ASP A 28 -7.00 -8.64 -1.69
N GLU A 29 -6.71 -8.85 -0.41
CA GLU A 29 -7.71 -8.84 0.67
C GLU A 29 -8.29 -7.46 1.01
N GLY A 30 -7.75 -6.39 0.40
CA GLY A 30 -8.11 -4.99 0.69
C GLY A 30 -7.58 -4.46 2.02
N ARG A 31 -6.62 -5.15 2.64
CA ARG A 31 -5.97 -4.76 3.90
C ARG A 31 -4.76 -3.86 3.72
N PHE A 32 -4.37 -3.56 2.49
CA PHE A 32 -3.24 -2.69 2.15
C PHE A 32 -3.62 -1.75 1.01
N PRO A 33 -3.04 -0.53 0.91
CA PRO A 33 -3.32 0.37 -0.20
C PRO A 33 -3.02 -0.25 -1.57
N GLN A 34 -3.94 -0.04 -2.51
CA GLN A 34 -3.77 -0.53 -3.88
C GLN A 34 -2.67 0.23 -4.61
N PRO A 35 -1.81 -0.45 -5.39
CA PRO A 35 -0.82 0.23 -6.22
C PRO A 35 -1.48 0.95 -7.39
N LEU A 36 -1.04 2.18 -7.64
CA LEU A 36 -1.24 2.90 -8.88
C LEU A 36 -0.40 2.22 -9.99
N ARG A 37 -1.09 1.72 -11.02
CA ARG A 37 -0.47 1.16 -12.23
C ARG A 37 -0.14 2.31 -13.19
N VAL A 38 1.11 2.76 -13.16
CA VAL A 38 1.60 3.82 -14.06
C VAL A 38 2.14 3.22 -15.37
N SER A 39 2.55 1.95 -15.36
CA SER A 39 2.95 1.18 -16.55
C SER A 39 2.83 -0.32 -16.28
N THR A 40 2.98 -1.16 -17.31
CA THR A 40 2.89 -2.63 -17.23
C THR A 40 3.73 -3.26 -16.10
N ARG A 41 4.86 -2.66 -15.73
CA ARG A 41 5.75 -3.16 -14.67
C ARG A 41 5.86 -2.23 -13.46
N LEU A 42 5.35 -1.00 -13.55
CA LEU A 42 5.57 0.02 -12.54
C LEU A 42 4.36 0.15 -11.62
N ARG A 43 4.53 -0.33 -10.39
CA ARG A 43 3.59 -0.22 -9.29
C ARG A 43 4.09 0.84 -8.31
N LEU A 44 3.26 1.85 -8.09
CA LEU A 44 3.56 2.98 -7.22
C LEU A 44 2.45 3.13 -6.18
N TRP A 45 2.80 3.55 -4.98
CA TRP A 45 1.85 3.85 -3.91
C TRP A 45 1.98 5.31 -3.55
N ARG A 46 0.89 5.96 -3.13
CA ARG A 46 1.03 7.30 -2.55
C ARG A 46 1.68 7.19 -1.18
N VAL A 47 2.59 8.10 -0.89
CA VAL A 47 3.22 8.21 0.44
C VAL A 47 2.16 8.39 1.52
N GLU A 48 1.10 9.15 1.21
CA GLU A 48 0.00 9.47 2.12
C GLU A 48 -0.77 8.21 2.50
N ASP A 49 -1.17 7.39 1.52
CA ASP A 49 -1.85 6.12 1.72
C ASP A 49 -1.02 5.16 2.60
N ILE A 50 0.29 5.07 2.34
CA ILE A 50 1.21 4.21 3.11
C ILE A 50 1.34 4.73 4.56
N ARG A 51 1.46 6.05 4.76
CA ARG A 51 1.55 6.65 6.09
C ARG A 51 0.26 6.48 6.88
N GLU A 52 -0.87 6.64 6.22
CA GLU A 52 -2.17 6.42 6.84
C GLU A 52 -2.35 4.94 7.21
N TRP A 53 -2.00 4.02 6.30
CA TRP A 53 -1.99 2.58 6.58
C TRP A 53 -1.10 2.23 7.78
N LEU A 54 0.10 2.81 7.89
CA LEU A 54 0.98 2.63 9.05
C LEU A 54 0.35 3.17 10.35
N ARG A 55 -0.51 4.19 10.28
CA ARG A 55 -1.18 4.79 11.43
C ARG A 55 -2.41 3.99 11.88
N VAL A 56 -3.25 3.54 10.96
CA VAL A 56 -4.52 2.85 11.26
C VAL A 56 -4.36 1.33 11.34
N GLY A 57 -3.40 0.78 10.60
CA GLY A 57 -3.15 -0.65 10.49
C GLY A 57 -4.06 -1.37 9.47
N PRO A 58 -3.78 -2.66 9.19
CA PRO A 58 -4.41 -3.39 8.09
C PRO A 58 -5.92 -3.66 8.25
N ILE A 59 -6.41 -3.75 9.49
CA ILE A 59 -7.83 -4.04 9.78
C ILE A 59 -8.66 -2.77 9.56
N GLU A 60 -8.24 -1.65 10.15
CA GLU A 60 -8.93 -0.38 10.00
C GLU A 60 -8.81 0.16 8.58
N TRP A 61 -7.66 -0.03 7.91
CA TRP A 61 -7.52 0.32 6.50
C TRP A 61 -8.60 -0.34 5.64
N LYS A 62 -8.85 -1.64 5.82
CA LYS A 62 -9.89 -2.37 5.09
C LYS A 62 -11.29 -1.84 5.36
N ARG A 63 -11.54 -1.32 6.57
CA ARG A 63 -12.83 -0.71 6.94
C ARG A 63 -13.03 0.66 6.32
N LEU A 64 -11.98 1.48 6.32
CA LEU A 64 -12.00 2.85 5.79
C LEU A 64 -11.98 2.88 4.26
N ASN A 65 -11.19 1.98 3.67
CA ASN A 65 -11.04 1.80 2.23
C ASN A 65 -11.46 0.37 1.86
N PRO A 66 -12.77 0.05 1.92
CA PRO A 66 -13.24 -1.20 1.35
C PRO A 66 -12.78 -1.25 -0.11
N VAL A 67 -12.34 -2.42 -0.58
CA VAL A 67 -12.09 -2.66 -2.01
C VAL A 67 -13.42 -2.43 -2.73
N ALA A 68 -13.66 -1.17 -3.09
CA ALA A 68 -14.81 -0.75 -3.86
C ALA A 68 -14.49 -1.09 -5.31
N ALA A 69 -15.24 -2.09 -5.79
CA ALA A 69 -15.73 -2.24 -7.16
C ALA A 69 -15.16 -1.22 -8.14
N ALA A 70 -14.10 -1.62 -8.85
CA ALA A 70 -13.88 -1.18 -10.22
C ALA A 70 -14.51 -2.23 -11.15
#